data_AF-A0A377XH61-F1
#
_entry.id   AF-A0A377XH61-F1
#
_cell.length_a   1.000
_cell.length_b   1.000
_cell.length_c   1.000
_cell.angle_alpha   90.00
_cell.angle_beta   90.00
_cell.angle_gamma   90.00
#
_symmetry.space_group_name_H-M   'P 1'
#
loop_
_entity.id
_entity.type
_entity.pdbx_description
1 polymer ?
#
loop_
_entity_poly.entity_id
_entity_poly.type
_entity_poly.pdbx_seq_one_letter_code
_entity_poly.pdbx_strand_id
1 'polypeptide(L)'
;MASALNHISVLRTALYGDCEKELNRFINEMRDKRDEKYELNNRVLAALFFLANISKERHCVEFSELTSDEVTALIGVMNHLRAVVSLFPKTASDAELTSK
;
A
#
# COMPACT_ATOMS: atom_id res chain seq x y z
N MET A 1 -34.15 5.04 3.27
CA MET A 1 -32.75 5.45 3.02
C MET A 1 -31.70 4.38 3.37
N ALA A 2 -32.03 3.26 4.02
CA ALA A 2 -31.05 2.20 4.36
C ALA A 2 -30.65 1.27 3.17
N SER A 3 -31.46 1.18 2.12
CA SER A 3 -31.26 0.20 1.04
C SER A 3 -30.14 0.55 0.04
N ALA A 4 -29.86 1.83 -0.20
CA ALA A 4 -28.84 2.26 -1.15
C ALA A 4 -27.42 2.12 -0.57
N LEU A 5 -27.24 2.43 0.72
CA LEU A 5 -25.97 2.27 1.44
C LEU A 5 -25.52 0.80 1.52
N ASN A 6 -26.49 -0.11 1.67
CA ASN A 6 -26.22 -1.54 1.68
C ASN A 6 -25.75 -2.04 0.30
N HIS A 7 -26.34 -1.52 -0.79
CA HIS A 7 -25.97 -1.92 -2.16
C HIS A 7 -24.58 -1.42 -2.57
N ILE A 8 -24.19 -0.22 -2.12
CA ILE A 8 -22.83 0.31 -2.32
C ILE A 8 -21.81 -0.50 -1.52
N SER A 9 -22.15 -0.91 -0.28
CA SER A 9 -21.28 -1.76 0.54
C SER A 9 -21.05 -3.13 -0.09
N VAL A 10 -22.10 -3.77 -0.62
CA VAL A 10 -21.99 -5.05 -1.34
C VAL A 10 -21.11 -4.93 -2.58
N LEU A 11 -21.26 -3.85 -3.36
CA LEU A 11 -20.42 -3.60 -4.54
C LEU A 11 -18.96 -3.32 -4.17
N ARG A 12 -18.70 -2.58 -3.08
CA ARG A 12 -17.35 -2.37 -2.56
C ARG A 12 -16.70 -3.69 -2.16
N THR A 13 -17.39 -4.51 -1.38
CA THR A 13 -16.87 -5.82 -0.95
C THR A 13 -16.63 -6.75 -2.14
N ALA A 14 -17.50 -6.74 -3.16
CA ALA A 14 -17.34 -7.59 -4.34
C ALA A 14 -16.19 -7.15 -5.26
N LEU A 15 -15.92 -5.84 -5.35
CA LEU A 15 -14.87 -5.30 -6.23
C LEU A 15 -13.51 -5.17 -5.52
N TYR A 16 -13.50 -4.89 -4.22
CA TYR A 16 -12.30 -4.56 -3.45
C TYR A 16 -12.05 -5.51 -2.28
N GLY A 17 -12.94 -6.44 -1.95
CA GLY A 17 -12.79 -7.30 -0.76
C GLY A 17 -11.51 -8.13 -0.76
N ASP A 18 -11.05 -8.58 -1.92
CA ASP A 18 -9.74 -9.23 -2.05
C ASP A 18 -8.61 -8.20 -2.02
N CYS A 19 -8.74 -7.06 -2.67
CA CYS A 19 -7.74 -5.99 -2.64
C CYS A 19 -7.49 -5.44 -1.22
N GLU A 20 -8.53 -5.26 -0.41
CA GLU A 20 -8.41 -4.78 0.97
C GLU A 20 -7.71 -5.81 1.85
N LYS A 21 -7.99 -7.11 1.68
CA LYS A 21 -7.27 -8.18 2.39
C LYS A 21 -5.81 -8.24 2.00
N GLU A 22 -5.50 -8.15 0.71
CA GLU A 22 -4.14 -8.15 0.20
C GLU A 22 -3.37 -6.91 0.67
N LEU A 23 -4.00 -5.73 0.67
CA LEU A 23 -3.41 -4.49 1.16
C LEU A 23 -3.16 -4.55 2.68
N ASN A 24 -4.11 -5.10 3.44
CA ASN A 24 -3.93 -5.33 4.87
C ASN A 24 -2.75 -6.28 5.13
N ARG A 25 -2.65 -7.40 4.38
CA ARG A 25 -1.53 -8.33 4.52
C ARG A 25 -0.21 -7.63 4.21
N PHE A 26 -0.14 -6.89 3.10
CA PHE A 26 1.04 -6.12 2.71
C PHE A 26 1.49 -5.15 3.82
N ILE A 27 0.57 -4.37 4.40
CA ILE A 27 0.90 -3.43 5.48
C ILE A 27 1.45 -4.17 6.72
N ASN A 28 0.88 -5.31 7.06
CA ASN A 28 1.36 -6.14 8.17
C ASN A 28 2.76 -6.71 7.90
N GLU A 29 3.02 -7.21 6.69
CA GLU A 29 4.34 -7.69 6.27
C GLU A 29 5.38 -6.56 6.36
N MET A 30 5.05 -5.36 5.89
CA MET A 30 5.93 -4.19 5.95
C MET A 30 6.22 -3.72 7.39
N ARG A 31 5.36 -4.05 8.35
CA ARG A 31 5.49 -3.73 9.77
C ARG A 31 6.05 -4.89 10.61
N ASP A 32 6.41 -6.02 10.00
CA ASP A 32 6.94 -7.16 10.74
C ASP A 32 8.36 -6.86 11.26
N LYS A 33 8.47 -6.74 12.59
CA LYS A 33 9.74 -6.48 13.30
C LYS A 33 10.73 -7.63 13.21
N ARG A 34 10.28 -8.82 12.78
CA ARG A 34 11.14 -10.00 12.57
C ARG A 34 11.83 -9.97 11.22
N ASP A 35 11.37 -9.11 10.29
CA ASP A 35 12.00 -8.93 8.99
C ASP A 35 13.31 -8.14 9.14
N GLU A 36 14.39 -8.66 8.56
CA GLU A 36 15.72 -8.03 8.57
C GLU A 36 15.71 -6.63 7.93
N LYS A 37 14.74 -6.36 7.04
CA LYS A 37 14.53 -5.09 6.34
C LYS A 37 13.49 -4.21 7.04
N TYR A 38 13.06 -4.51 8.27
CA TYR A 38 12.02 -3.79 9.00
C TYR A 38 12.15 -2.26 8.92
N GLU A 39 13.34 -1.71 9.18
CA GLU A 39 13.58 -0.26 9.12
C GLU A 39 13.37 0.34 7.72
N LEU A 40 13.78 -0.38 6.68
CA LEU A 40 13.57 0.04 5.30
C LEU A 40 12.10 -0.09 4.92
N ASN A 41 11.45 -1.21 5.28
CA ASN A 41 10.04 -1.45 5.02
C ASN A 41 9.17 -0.36 5.67
N ASN A 42 9.46 0.00 6.92
CA ASN A 42 8.75 1.06 7.63
C ASN A 42 8.91 2.43 6.92
N ARG A 43 10.11 2.75 6.40
CA ARG A 43 10.33 3.98 5.62
C ARG A 43 9.60 3.98 4.29
N VAL A 44 9.58 2.84 3.58
CA VAL A 44 8.83 2.69 2.33
C VAL A 44 7.34 2.84 2.59
N LEU A 45 6.82 2.24 3.66
CA LEU A 45 5.42 2.38 4.04
C LEU A 45 5.05 3.84 4.38
N ALA A 46 5.90 4.54 5.14
CA ALA A 46 5.72 5.97 5.40
C ALA A 46 5.74 6.81 4.10
N ALA A 47 6.60 6.47 3.14
CA ALA A 47 6.62 7.13 1.84
C ALA A 47 5.35 6.85 1.02
N LEU A 48 4.80 5.63 1.06
CA LEU A 48 3.53 5.30 0.42
C LEU A 48 2.38 6.11 1.02
N PHE A 49 2.29 6.18 2.35
CA PHE A 49 1.26 7.00 3.02
C PHE A 49 1.42 8.49 2.69
N PHE A 50 2.65 9.00 2.67
CA PHE A 50 2.93 10.38 2.28
C PHE A 50 2.47 10.67 0.84
N LEU A 51 2.81 9.80 -0.12
CA LEU A 51 2.39 9.94 -1.51
C LEU A 51 0.86 9.86 -1.67
N ALA A 52 0.19 9.08 -0.82
CA ALA A 52 -1.26 8.98 -0.78
C ALA A 52 -1.92 10.18 -0.07
N ASN A 53 -1.14 11.20 0.30
CA ASN A 53 -1.58 12.38 1.03
C ASN A 53 -2.22 12.06 2.39
N ILE A 54 -1.78 10.98 3.02
CA ILE A 54 -2.18 10.59 4.38
C ILE A 54 -1.28 11.34 5.37
N SER A 55 -1.91 12.05 6.29
CA SER A 55 -1.24 12.85 7.32
C SER A 55 -0.26 11.99 8.14
N LYS A 56 0.90 12.55 8.52
CA LYS A 56 1.97 11.81 9.20
C LYS A 56 1.51 11.19 10.53
N GLU A 57 0.59 11.86 11.21
CA GLU A 57 -0.03 11.43 12.46
C GLU A 57 -0.79 10.11 12.30
N ARG A 58 -1.20 9.79 11.07
CA ARG A 58 -1.95 8.59 10.70
C ARG A 58 -1.08 7.48 10.09
N HIS A 59 0.24 7.65 9.98
CA HIS A 59 1.12 6.61 9.39
C HIS A 59 1.26 5.36 10.27
N CYS A 60 0.94 5.48 11.56
CA CYS A 60 1.05 4.40 12.54
C CYS A 60 -0.29 3.71 12.87
N VAL A 61 -1.40 4.14 12.26
CA VAL A 61 -2.72 3.54 12.54
C VAL A 61 -2.82 2.15 11.95
N GLU A 62 -3.68 1.32 12.53
CA GLU A 62 -3.97 -0.01 12.00
C GLU A 62 -4.75 0.11 10.68
N PHE A 63 -4.68 -0.91 9.83
CA PHE A 63 -5.40 -0.90 8.55
C PHE A 63 -6.91 -0.66 8.73
N SER A 64 -7.51 -1.24 9.78
CA SER A 64 -8.93 -1.05 10.11
C SER A 64 -9.31 0.38 10.48
N GLU A 65 -8.33 1.24 10.76
CA GLU A 65 -8.52 2.65 11.10
C GLU A 65 -8.36 3.58 9.89
N LEU A 66 -7.95 3.04 8.73
CA LEU A 66 -7.91 3.78 7.47
C LEU A 66 -9.34 4.00 6.95
N THR A 67 -9.59 5.21 6.47
CA THR A 67 -10.85 5.51 5.79
C THR A 67 -10.86 4.92 4.38
N SER A 68 -12.05 4.71 3.80
CA SER A 68 -12.17 4.21 2.42
C SER A 68 -11.45 5.10 1.40
N ASP A 69 -11.38 6.41 1.65
CA ASP A 69 -10.70 7.35 0.76
C ASP A 69 -9.17 7.19 0.85
N GLU A 70 -8.63 6.98 2.05
CA GLU A 70 -7.21 6.69 2.27
C GLU A 70 -6.81 5.34 1.63
N VAL A 71 -7.65 4.32 1.76
CA VAL A 71 -7.44 3.02 1.09
C VAL A 71 -7.43 3.20 -0.43
N THR A 72 -8.38 3.97 -0.98
CA THR A 72 -8.44 4.25 -2.42
C THR A 72 -7.20 5.02 -2.90
N ALA A 73 -6.75 6.01 -2.14
CA ALA A 73 -5.55 6.79 -2.43
C ALA A 73 -4.28 5.90 -2.42
N LEU A 74 -4.15 5.01 -1.44
CA LEU A 74 -3.05 4.04 -1.36
C LEU A 74 -2.99 3.12 -2.58
N ILE A 75 -4.13 2.54 -2.97
CA ILE A 75 -4.21 1.70 -4.17
C ILE A 75 -3.80 2.50 -5.41
N GLY A 76 -4.25 3.75 -5.53
CA GLY A 76 -3.86 4.66 -6.61
C GLY A 76 -2.35 4.86 -6.69
N VAL A 77 -1.71 5.17 -5.55
CA VAL A 77 -0.25 5.34 -5.46
C VAL A 77 0.50 4.06 -5.80
N MET A 78 0.08 2.92 -5.26
CA MET A 78 0.75 1.64 -5.53
C MET A 78 0.67 1.25 -7.00
N ASN A 79 -0.49 1.47 -7.65
CA ASN A 79 -0.64 1.25 -9.08
C ASN A 79 0.23 2.21 -9.90
N HIS A 80 0.32 3.48 -9.50
CA HIS A 80 1.19 4.45 -10.16
C HIS A 80 2.67 4.06 -10.00
N LEU A 81 3.10 3.68 -8.81
CA LEU A 81 4.47 3.20 -8.57
C LEU A 81 4.78 1.94 -9.38
N ARG A 82 3.84 1.00 -9.49
CA ARG A 82 4.02 -0.18 -10.36
C ARG A 82 4.24 0.21 -11.82
N ALA A 83 3.49 1.20 -12.31
CA ALA A 83 3.70 1.76 -13.65
C ALA A 83 5.07 2.44 -13.77
N VAL A 84 5.47 3.24 -12.79
CA VAL A 84 6.79 3.91 -12.77
C VAL A 84 7.95 2.91 -12.71
N VAL A 85 7.86 1.88 -11.87
CA VAL A 85 8.88 0.82 -11.76
C VAL A 85 9.04 0.06 -13.08
N SER A 86 7.97 -0.09 -13.86
CA SER A 86 8.06 -0.70 -15.20
C SER A 86 8.91 0.12 -16.19
N LEU A 87 9.13 1.41 -15.91
CA LEU A 87 9.99 2.31 -16.70
C LEU A 87 11.44 2.33 -16.21
N PHE A 88 11.75 1.62 -15.12
CA PHE A 88 13.11 1.61 -14.61
C PHE A 88 14.09 1.02 -15.64
N PRO A 89 15.33 1.56 -15.71
CA PRO A 89 16.35 1.01 -16.60
C PRO A 89 16.58 -0.47 -16.30
N LYS A 90 16.57 -1.31 -17.34
CA LYS A 90 16.73 -2.78 -17.20
C LYS A 90 18.01 -3.17 -16.47
N THR A 91 19.05 -2.35 -16.53
CA THR A 91 20.37 -2.58 -15.93
C THR A 91 20.47 -2.14 -14.46
N ALA A 92 19.47 -1.49 -13.88
CA ALA A 92 19.44 -1.21 -12.45
C ALA A 92 19.21 -2.48 -11.61
N SER A 93 18.65 -3.52 -12.21
CA SER A 93 18.48 -4.85 -11.60
C SER A 93 19.76 -5.69 -11.59
N ASP A 94 20.78 -5.31 -12.38
CA ASP A 94 22.04 -6.06 -12.58
C ASP A 94 23.26 -5.42 -11.87
N ALA A 95 23.09 -4.24 -11.25
CA ALA A 95 24.20 -3.46 -10.72
C ALA A 95 24.79 -4.00 -9.38
N GLU A 96 24.21 -5.03 -8.77
CA GLU A 96 24.79 -5.69 -7.58
C GLU A 96 25.89 -6.73 -7.90
N LEU A 97 26.20 -7.03 -9.18
CA LEU A 97 27.10 -8.14 -9.52
C LEU A 97 28.45 -7.77 -10.15
N THR A 98 28.88 -6.52 -10.10
CA THR A 98 30.25 -6.15 -10.53
C THR A 98 31.01 -5.39 -9.44
N SER A 99 31.19 -6.05 -8.28
CA SER A 99 32.32 -5.76 -7.41
C SER A 99 32.98 -7.06 -6.97
N LYS A 100 33.86 -7.57 -7.84
CA LYS A 100 35.02 -8.40 -7.50
C LYS A 100 36.15 -8.07 -8.46
#